data_AF-A0A966WNG4-F1
#
_entry.id   AF-A0A966WNG4-F1
#
_cell.length_a   1.000
_cell.length_b   1.000
_cell.length_c   1.000
_cell.angle_alpha   90.00
_cell.angle_beta   90.00
_cell.angle_gamma   90.00
#
_symmetry.space_group_name_H-M   'P 1'
#
loop_
_entity.id
_entity.type
_entity.pdbx_description
1 polymer ?
#
loop_
_entity_poly.entity_id
_entity_poly.type
_entity_poly.pdbx_seq_one_letter_code
_entity_poly.pdbx_strand_id
1 'polypeptide(L)'
;QAQFSAEGAEHELCSVYVGRIDGDPMPNPQEVSDWQWISPSALDEWLDTNPENLTPWFKLEWAELRSGEHAETLKWLGLNWNPSQARAG
;
A
#
# COMPACT_ATOMS: atom_id res chain seq x y z
N GLN A 1 5.12 -5.95 -11.81
CA GLN A 1 4.61 -7.26 -12.26
C GLN A 1 4.33 -8.10 -11.02
N ALA A 2 3.06 -8.33 -10.67
CA ALA A 2 2.67 -9.28 -9.64
C ALA A 2 2.44 -10.65 -10.29
N GLN A 3 2.98 -11.72 -9.72
CA GLN A 3 2.82 -13.06 -10.25
C GLN A 3 1.75 -13.79 -9.42
N PHE A 4 0.60 -14.08 -10.01
CA PHE A 4 -0.48 -14.83 -9.37
C PHE A 4 -0.65 -16.17 -10.11
N SER A 5 0.08 -17.18 -9.63
CA SER A 5 0.09 -18.58 -10.13
C SER A 5 0.69 -18.85 -11.52
N ALA A 6 0.98 -20.14 -11.80
CA ALA A 6 1.71 -20.62 -12.98
C ALA A 6 0.87 -20.67 -14.28
N GLU A 7 -0.35 -20.12 -14.27
CA GLU A 7 -1.34 -20.32 -15.34
C GLU A 7 -1.70 -19.03 -16.10
N GLY A 8 -1.11 -17.89 -15.74
CA GLY A 8 -1.25 -16.65 -16.49
C GLY A 8 -0.55 -15.50 -15.80
N ALA A 9 0.32 -14.79 -16.51
CA ALA A 9 0.80 -13.49 -16.05
C ALA A 9 -0.18 -12.44 -16.56
N GLU A 10 -0.90 -11.78 -15.67
CA GLU A 10 -1.73 -10.62 -16.05
C GLU A 10 -0.81 -9.44 -16.36
N HIS A 11 -1.00 -8.83 -17.53
CA HIS A 11 -0.25 -7.67 -18.00
C HIS A 11 -1.06 -6.40 -17.72
N GLU A 12 -1.32 -6.12 -16.45
CA GLU A 12 -2.12 -4.98 -16.04
C GLU A 12 -1.24 -3.75 -15.80
N LEU A 13 -1.60 -2.64 -16.45
CA LEU A 13 -1.10 -1.33 -16.07
C LEU A 13 -1.86 -0.90 -14.80
N CYS A 14 -1.34 -1.24 -13.63
CA CYS A 14 -1.94 -0.83 -12.37
C CYS A 14 -1.64 0.66 -12.11
N SER A 15 -2.67 1.50 -12.24
CA SER A 15 -2.59 2.89 -11.78
C SER A 15 -3.00 2.96 -10.32
N VAL A 16 -2.09 3.41 -9.46
CA VAL A 16 -2.37 3.62 -8.03
C VAL A 16 -2.93 5.03 -7.82
N TYR A 17 -4.07 5.10 -7.13
CA TYR A 17 -4.69 6.36 -6.75
C TYR A 17 -4.56 6.57 -5.24
N VAL A 18 -4.20 7.80 -4.85
CA VAL A 18 -4.11 8.20 -3.44
C VAL A 18 -5.08 9.34 -3.21
N GLY A 19 -5.90 9.22 -2.18
CA GLY A 19 -6.93 10.19 -1.86
C GLY A 19 -7.10 10.36 -0.35
N ARG A 20 -7.83 11.40 0.03
CA ARG A 20 -8.21 11.69 1.41
C ARG A 20 -9.72 11.75 1.48
N ILE A 21 -10.27 11.14 2.52
CA ILE A 21 -11.67 11.24 2.87
C ILE A 21 -11.80 11.84 4.27
N ASP A 22 -12.89 12.56 4.48
CA ASP A 22 -13.29 13.02 5.81
C ASP A 22 -14.18 11.93 6.45
N GLY A 23 -13.80 11.49 7.64
CA GLY A 23 -14.51 10.43 8.38
C GLY A 23 -14.13 9.01 7.94
N ASP A 24 -14.90 8.05 8.43
CA ASP A 24 -14.64 6.63 8.26
C ASP A 24 -15.32 6.07 7.00
N PRO A 25 -14.66 5.12 6.29
CA PRO A 25 -15.28 4.45 5.15
C PRO A 25 -16.48 3.61 5.60
N MET A 26 -17.48 3.52 4.73
CA MET A 26 -18.68 2.70 4.93
C MET A 26 -18.76 1.63 3.84
N PRO A 27 -17.94 0.56 3.92
CA PRO A 27 -17.81 -0.40 2.84
C PRO A 27 -19.01 -1.36 2.78
N ASN A 28 -19.23 -1.97 1.61
CA ASN A 28 -20.21 -3.03 1.44
C ASN A 28 -19.72 -4.32 2.13
N PRO A 29 -20.45 -4.88 3.11
CA PRO A 29 -20.02 -6.09 3.84
C PRO A 29 -19.97 -7.36 2.98
N GLN A 30 -20.56 -7.35 1.78
CA GLN A 30 -20.41 -8.46 0.82
C GLN A 30 -19.04 -8.47 0.13
N GLU A 31 -18.34 -7.33 0.11
CA GLU A 31 -17.07 -7.13 -0.61
C GLU A 31 -15.89 -6.95 0.36
N VAL A 32 -16.14 -6.33 1.52
CA VAL A 32 -15.11 -6.00 2.51
C VAL A 32 -15.53 -6.56 3.87
N SER A 33 -14.75 -7.51 4.38
CA SER A 33 -15.01 -8.13 5.67
C SER A 33 -14.58 -7.28 6.86
N ASP A 34 -13.53 -6.47 6.70
CA ASP A 34 -12.99 -5.60 7.75
C ASP A 34 -12.14 -4.47 7.16
N TRP A 35 -11.93 -3.39 7.91
CA TRP A 35 -11.05 -2.29 7.55
C TRP A 35 -10.45 -1.62 8.80
N GLN A 36 -9.27 -1.04 8.64
CA GLN A 36 -8.63 -0.25 9.70
C GLN A 36 -7.85 0.91 9.10
N TRP A 37 -7.78 2.03 9.84
CA TRP A 37 -6.77 3.06 9.60
C TRP A 37 -5.44 2.60 10.20
N ILE A 38 -4.40 2.50 9.38
CA ILE A 38 -3.06 2.10 9.81
C ILE A 38 -2.04 3.19 9.45
N SER A 39 -1.10 3.45 10.37
CA SER A 39 0.01 4.36 10.08
C SER A 39 1.00 3.73 9.09
N PRO A 40 1.68 4.51 8.24
CA PRO A 40 2.67 3.96 7.30
C PRO A 40 3.76 3.12 7.98
N SER A 41 4.25 3.53 9.14
CA SER A 41 5.28 2.78 9.88
C SER A 41 4.78 1.46 10.43
N ALA A 42 3.52 1.41 10.90
CA ALA A 42 2.92 0.16 11.36
C ALA A 42 2.65 -0.81 10.19
N LEU A 43 2.35 -0.27 9.01
CA LEU A 43 2.20 -1.08 7.80
C LEU A 43 3.55 -1.61 7.28
N ASP A 44 4.61 -0.81 7.38
CA ASP A 44 5.99 -1.27 7.14
C ASP A 44 6.32 -2.46 8.07
N GLU A 45 6.05 -2.34 9.37
CA GLU A 45 6.25 -3.43 10.34
C GLU A 45 5.39 -4.67 10.04
N TRP A 46 4.14 -4.49 9.60
CA TRP A 46 3.30 -5.63 9.18
C TRP A 46 3.92 -6.35 7.98
N LEU A 47 4.40 -5.62 6.97
CA LEU A 47 5.07 -6.23 5.82
C LEU A 47 6.31 -7.03 6.21
N ASP A 48 7.04 -6.60 7.24
CA ASP A 48 8.22 -7.32 7.73
C ASP A 48 7.86 -8.55 8.58
N THR A 49 6.78 -8.48 9.35
CA THR A 49 6.43 -9.50 10.35
C THR A 49 5.45 -10.55 9.86
N ASN A 50 4.45 -10.17 9.07
CA ASN A 50 3.39 -11.06 8.58
C ASN A 50 3.00 -10.72 7.11
N PRO A 51 3.98 -10.74 6.17
CA PRO A 51 3.72 -10.36 4.78
C PRO A 51 2.64 -11.22 4.12
N GLU A 52 2.50 -12.49 4.48
CA GLU A 52 1.52 -13.42 3.90
C GLU A 52 0.06 -12.98 4.08
N ASN A 53 -0.21 -12.11 5.05
CA ASN A 53 -1.54 -11.54 5.27
C ASN A 53 -1.91 -10.45 4.25
N LEU A 54 -0.95 -10.00 3.45
CA LEU A 54 -1.12 -8.97 2.43
C LEU A 54 -0.97 -9.56 1.04
N THR A 55 -1.74 -9.01 0.10
CA THR A 55 -1.76 -9.50 -1.27
C THR A 55 -0.47 -9.14 -2.01
N PRO A 56 -0.03 -9.95 -2.99
CA PRO A 56 1.23 -9.69 -3.70
C PRO A 56 1.28 -8.32 -4.39
N TRP A 57 0.19 -7.86 -5.00
CA TRP A 57 0.14 -6.55 -5.65
C TRP A 57 0.28 -5.41 -4.64
N PHE A 58 -0.37 -5.52 -3.48
CA PHE A 58 -0.26 -4.50 -2.43
C PHE A 58 1.18 -4.30 -1.97
N LYS A 59 1.97 -5.38 -1.84
CA LYS A 59 3.39 -5.31 -1.46
C LYS A 59 4.22 -4.54 -2.49
N LEU A 60 3.98 -4.79 -3.77
CA LEU A 60 4.69 -4.13 -4.86
C LEU A 60 4.37 -2.63 -4.90
N GLU A 61 3.08 -2.30 -4.88
CA GLU A 61 2.65 -0.89 -4.93
C GLU A 61 3.06 -0.15 -3.66
N TRP A 62 3.03 -0.79 -2.49
CA TRP A 62 3.56 -0.19 -1.27
C TRP A 62 5.06 0.07 -1.37
N ALA A 63 5.86 -0.87 -1.88
CA ALA A 63 7.30 -0.64 -2.07
C ALA A 63 7.59 0.50 -3.05
N GLU A 64 6.84 0.59 -4.16
CA GLU A 64 6.97 1.67 -5.14
C GLU A 64 6.60 3.02 -4.54
N LEU A 65 5.51 3.07 -3.79
CA LEU A 65 5.13 4.21 -2.98
C LEU A 65 6.31 4.60 -2.05
N ARG A 66 6.82 3.66 -1.25
CA ARG A 66 7.90 3.93 -0.27
C ARG A 66 9.27 4.23 -0.90
N SER A 67 9.43 4.12 -2.23
CA SER A 67 10.69 4.40 -2.94
C SER A 67 11.13 5.88 -2.86
N GLY A 68 10.17 6.80 -2.72
CA GLY A 68 10.40 8.23 -2.78
C GLY A 68 10.20 8.87 -4.16
N GLU A 69 10.02 8.08 -5.23
CA GLU A 69 9.78 8.59 -6.59
C GLU A 69 8.53 9.48 -6.68
N HIS A 70 7.55 9.28 -5.78
CA HIS A 70 6.30 10.04 -5.73
C HIS A 70 6.21 11.02 -4.55
N ALA A 71 7.33 11.30 -3.86
CA ALA A 71 7.33 12.04 -2.60
C ALA A 71 6.66 13.44 -2.68
N GLU A 72 6.86 14.18 -3.76
CA GLU A 72 6.25 15.52 -3.92
C GLU A 72 4.72 15.45 -4.06
N THR A 73 4.21 14.48 -4.82
CA THR A 73 2.75 14.25 -4.97
C THR A 73 2.12 13.86 -3.64
N LEU A 74 2.77 12.98 -2.90
CA LEU A 74 2.29 12.48 -1.62
C LEU A 74 2.34 13.55 -0.52
N LYS A 75 3.38 14.39 -0.54
CA LYS A 75 3.50 15.55 0.34
C LYS A 75 2.35 16.53 0.17
N TRP A 76 1.89 16.76 -1.06
CA TRP A 76 0.71 17.60 -1.31
C TRP A 76 -0.57 17.03 -0.69
N LEU A 77 -0.66 15.70 -0.56
CA LEU A 77 -1.75 15.00 0.15
C LEU A 77 -1.54 14.91 1.67
N GLY A 78 -0.45 15.49 2.19
CA GLY A 78 -0.09 15.45 3.61
C GLY A 78 0.63 14.17 4.05
N LEU A 79 1.02 13.30 3.11
CA LEU A 79 1.80 12.10 3.37
C LEU A 79 3.29 12.44 3.22
N ASN A 80 3.93 12.79 4.34
CA ASN A 80 5.36 13.04 4.38
C ASN A 80 6.12 11.75 4.67
N TRP A 81 6.63 11.11 3.64
CA TRP A 81 7.49 9.94 3.77
C TRP A 81 8.94 10.41 3.88
N ASN A 82 9.61 10.01 4.95
CA ASN A 82 11.03 10.28 5.13
C ASN A 82 11.80 8.99 4.79
N PRO A 83 12.49 8.91 3.64
CA PRO A 83 13.21 7.70 3.23
C PRO A 83 14.28 7.26 4.25
N SER A 84 14.79 8.20 5.05
CA SER A 84 15.77 7.95 6.12
C SER A 84 15.22 7.15 7.31
N GLN A 85 13.89 7.04 7.44
CA GLN A 85 13.24 6.25 8.49
C GLN A 85 12.75 4.88 8.00
N ALA A 86 12.79 4.60 6.69
CA ALA A 86 12.22 3.40 6.09
C ALA A 86 13.20 2.19 6.00
N ARG A 87 14.48 2.36 6.35
CA ARG A 87 15.51 1.30 6.30
C ARG A 87 16.57 1.40 7.40
N ALA A 88 16.14 1.69 8.63
CA ALA A 88 16.99 1.51 9.81
C ALA A 88 16.45 0.33 10.63
N GLY A 89 16.87 -0.87 10.23
CA GLY A 89 16.60 -2.16 10.87
C GLY A 89 17.48 -3.21 10.23
#